data_AF-A0A7V8XQA9-F1
#
_entry.id   AF-A0A7V8XQA9-F1
#
_cell.length_a   1.000
_cell.length_b   1.000
_cell.length_c   1.000
_cell.angle_alpha   90.00
_cell.angle_beta   90.00
_cell.angle_gamma   90.00
#
_symmetry.space_group_name_H-M   'P 1'
#
loop_
_entity.id
_entity.type
_entity.pdbx_description
1 polymer ?
#
loop_
_entity_poly.entity_id
_entity_poly.type
_entity_poly.pdbx_seq_one_letter_code
_entity_poly.pdbx_strand_id
1 'polypeptide(L)'
;MVRYLEALGDAEPRYSNEPLSETDAAGLLGSYSFGAGLLDRMVVSRNTRGALVIKREGEPERNLFHHGARVFNPSGAEAVRIRFEPASGSATAVTVMDGPLQVRSSRAL
;
A
#
# COMPACT_ATOMS: atom_id res chain seq x y z
N MET A 1 -33.47 -2.96 -7.90
CA MET A 1 -32.04 -3.32 -7.91
C MET A 1 -31.32 -3.02 -6.58
N VAL A 2 -32.03 -2.77 -5.46
CA VAL A 2 -31.41 -2.35 -4.18
C VAL A 2 -31.25 -3.51 -3.18
N ARG A 3 -32.21 -4.46 -3.14
CA ARG A 3 -32.22 -5.61 -2.20
C ARG A 3 -30.99 -6.54 -2.27
N TYR A 4 -30.34 -6.66 -3.42
CA TYR A 4 -29.18 -7.53 -3.58
C TYR A 4 -27.94 -6.95 -2.88
N LEU A 5 -27.78 -5.62 -2.90
CA LEU A 5 -26.66 -4.94 -2.25
C LEU A 5 -26.82 -4.89 -0.73
N GLU A 6 -28.06 -4.76 -0.24
CA GLU A 6 -28.36 -4.79 1.20
C GLU A 6 -28.13 -6.17 1.83
N ALA A 7 -28.32 -7.26 1.06
CA ALA A 7 -28.13 -8.63 1.53
C ALA A 7 -26.66 -9.04 1.68
N LEU A 8 -25.73 -8.29 1.06
CA LEU A 8 -24.30 -8.60 1.12
C LEU A 8 -23.68 -8.34 2.50
N GLY A 9 -24.35 -7.58 3.38
CA GLY A 9 -24.09 -7.49 4.82
C GLY A 9 -22.76 -6.84 5.25
N ASP A 10 -21.70 -6.99 4.45
CA ASP A 10 -20.32 -6.58 4.70
C ASP A 10 -19.58 -6.43 3.34
N ALA A 11 -20.16 -5.69 2.40
CA ALA A 11 -19.56 -5.48 1.08
C ALA A 11 -18.30 -4.57 1.09
N GLU A 12 -17.85 -4.12 2.26
CA GLU A 12 -16.77 -3.14 2.37
C GLU A 12 -15.75 -3.60 3.41
N PRO A 13 -14.60 -4.14 2.98
CA PRO A 13 -13.46 -4.30 3.85
C PRO A 13 -13.10 -2.91 4.39
N ARG A 14 -13.30 -2.72 5.69
CA ARG A 14 -12.80 -1.52 6.36
C ARG A 14 -11.28 -1.64 6.40
N TYR A 15 -10.61 -1.03 5.42
CA TYR A 15 -9.17 -0.88 5.47
C TYR A 15 -8.78 -0.31 6.83
N SER A 16 -7.95 -1.03 7.58
CA SER A 16 -7.35 -0.47 8.78
C SER A 16 -6.56 0.77 8.36
N ASN A 17 -6.86 1.90 9.00
CA ASN A 17 -6.21 3.17 8.72
C ASN A 17 -5.88 3.85 10.04
N GLU A 18 -4.85 3.32 10.68
CA GLU A 18 -4.33 3.83 11.95
C GLU A 18 -3.86 5.28 11.79
N PRO A 19 -4.06 6.13 12.81
CA PRO A 19 -3.53 7.49 12.78
C PRO A 19 -2.03 7.51 12.46
N LEU A 20 -1.62 8.45 11.61
CA LEU A 20 -0.23 8.70 11.27
C LEU A 20 0.07 10.17 11.59
N SER A 21 1.17 10.43 12.30
CA SER A 21 1.57 11.80 12.60
C SER A 21 1.96 12.53 11.32
N GLU A 22 1.80 13.86 11.30
CA GLU A 22 2.20 14.66 10.14
C GLU A 22 3.70 14.55 9.86
N THR A 23 4.52 14.48 10.91
CA THR A 23 5.96 14.27 10.80
C THR A 23 6.30 12.92 10.17
N ASP A 24 5.61 11.85 10.57
CA ASP A 24 5.81 10.54 9.97
C ASP A 24 5.37 10.54 8.52
N ALA A 25 4.18 11.10 8.22
CA ALA A 25 3.65 11.19 6.87
C ALA A 25 4.58 11.99 5.93
N ALA A 26 5.11 13.12 6.39
CA ALA A 26 6.08 13.91 5.64
C ALA A 26 7.39 13.14 5.40
N GLY A 27 7.81 12.33 6.38
CA GLY A 27 8.99 11.48 6.27
C GLY A 27 8.88 10.35 5.23
N LEU A 28 7.68 10.05 4.72
CA LEU A 28 7.47 9.02 3.68
C LEU A 28 7.44 9.60 2.26
N LEU A 29 7.38 10.92 2.11
CA LEU A 29 7.25 11.55 0.80
C LEU A 29 8.56 11.44 0.03
N GLY A 30 8.48 11.03 -1.24
CA GLY A 30 9.67 10.91 -2.06
C GLY A 30 9.54 9.92 -3.20
N SER A 31 10.68 9.70 -3.87
CA SER A 31 10.82 8.70 -4.93
C SER A 31 11.72 7.56 -4.46
N TYR A 32 11.26 6.33 -4.68
CA TYR A 32 11.95 5.11 -4.30
C TYR A 32 12.22 4.28 -5.56
N SER A 33 13.50 4.11 -5.89
CA SER A 33 13.93 3.31 -7.06
C SER A 33 14.32 1.90 -6.63
N PHE A 34 13.86 0.89 -7.37
CA PHE A 34 14.24 -0.53 -7.19
C PHE A 34 14.93 -1.12 -8.43
N GLY A 35 15.22 -0.28 -9.43
CA GLY A 35 15.89 -0.62 -10.68
C GLY A 35 16.31 0.66 -11.42
N ALA A 36 16.83 0.50 -12.64
CA ALA A 36 17.36 1.61 -13.43
C ALA A 36 16.33 2.28 -14.34
N GLY A 37 15.18 1.64 -14.59
CA GLY A 37 14.13 2.17 -15.45
C GLY A 37 13.21 3.18 -14.76
N LEU A 38 12.53 4.02 -15.56
CA LEU A 38 11.49 4.93 -15.05
C LEU A 38 10.33 4.16 -14.39
N LEU A 39 9.97 2.99 -14.94
CA LEU A 39 8.96 2.11 -14.35
C LEU A 39 9.46 1.40 -13.08
N ASP A 40 10.77 1.44 -12.81
CA ASP A 40 11.36 0.89 -11.59
C ASP A 40 11.39 1.91 -10.44
N ARG A 41 10.49 2.90 -10.50
CA ARG A 41 10.35 3.95 -9.50
C ARG A 41 8.94 3.99 -8.95
N MET A 42 8.85 3.98 -7.64
CA MET A 42 7.64 4.30 -6.88
C MET A 42 7.72 5.74 -6.38
N VAL A 43 6.63 6.49 -6.52
CA VAL A 43 6.50 7.85 -6.01
C VAL A 43 5.44 7.86 -4.93
N VAL A 44 5.81 8.36 -3.75
CA VAL A 44 4.92 8.58 -2.62
C VAL A 44 4.69 10.07 -2.46
N SER A 45 3.42 10.46 -2.49
CA SER A 45 2.99 11.86 -2.45
C SER A 45 1.69 12.01 -1.67
N ARG A 46 1.18 13.24 -1.59
CA ARG A 46 -0.20 13.51 -1.15
C ARG A 46 -1.08 13.83 -2.36
N ASN A 47 -2.29 13.30 -2.38
CA ASN A 47 -3.30 13.73 -3.34
C ASN A 47 -3.93 15.08 -2.94
N THR A 48 -4.88 15.58 -3.74
CA THR A 48 -5.56 16.87 -3.49
C THR A 48 -6.40 16.89 -2.22
N ARG A 49 -6.73 15.73 -1.64
CA ARG A 49 -7.44 15.59 -0.36
C ARG A 49 -6.48 15.40 0.82
N GLY A 50 -5.17 15.50 0.59
CA GLY A 50 -4.14 15.35 1.61
C GLY A 50 -3.83 13.91 2.01
N ALA A 51 -4.45 12.90 1.38
CA ALA A 51 -4.18 11.50 1.69
C ALA A 51 -2.86 11.04 1.06
N LEU A 52 -2.13 10.16 1.75
CA LEU A 52 -0.94 9.52 1.19
C LEU A 52 -1.34 8.61 0.04
N VAL A 53 -0.60 8.73 -1.07
CA VAL A 53 -0.77 7.92 -2.26
C VAL A 53 0.58 7.36 -2.71
N ILE A 54 0.52 6.22 -3.38
CA ILE A 54 1.66 5.63 -4.09
C ILE A 54 1.30 5.44 -5.56
N LYS A 55 2.27 5.64 -6.43
CA LYS A 55 2.18 5.26 -7.85
C LYS A 55 3.51 4.75 -8.36
N ARG A 56 3.46 3.92 -9.39
CA ARG A 56 4.59 3.73 -10.31
C ARG A 56 4.57 4.88 -11.31
N GLU A 57 5.73 5.34 -11.76
CA GLU A 57 5.78 6.41 -12.77
C GLU A 57 5.04 5.96 -14.04
N GLY A 58 4.12 6.80 -14.55
CA GLY A 58 3.23 6.46 -15.68
C GLY A 58 1.93 5.74 -15.32
N GLU A 59 1.78 5.26 -14.08
CA GLU A 59 0.58 4.55 -13.60
C GLU A 59 -0.33 5.45 -12.75
N PRO A 60 -1.64 5.14 -12.64
CA PRO A 60 -2.54 5.86 -11.75
C PRO A 60 -2.17 5.69 -10.28
N GLU A 61 -2.44 6.72 -9.48
CA GLU A 61 -2.19 6.67 -8.03
C GLU A 61 -3.19 5.76 -7.29
N ARG A 62 -2.75 5.29 -6.13
CA ARG A 62 -3.51 4.45 -5.19
C ARG A 62 -3.39 5.03 -3.80
N ASN A 63 -4.51 5.15 -3.08
CA ASN A 63 -4.49 5.57 -1.68
C ASN A 63 -3.78 4.52 -0.83
N LEU A 64 -2.96 4.97 0.13
CA LEU A 64 -2.34 4.12 1.13
C LEU A 64 -3.17 4.12 2.42
N PHE A 65 -3.36 2.93 3.00
CA PHE A 65 -4.05 2.73 4.27
C PHE A 65 -3.07 2.18 5.29
N HIS A 66 -2.98 2.83 6.46
CA HIS A 66 -1.95 2.59 7.46
C HIS A 66 -2.34 1.49 8.46
N HIS A 67 -1.42 0.55 8.71
CA HIS A 67 -1.58 -0.57 9.66
C HIS A 67 -0.75 -0.39 10.94
N GLY A 68 -0.17 0.79 11.16
CA GLY A 68 0.84 1.00 12.20
C GLY A 68 2.27 0.69 11.71
N ALA A 69 3.27 1.12 12.48
CA ALA A 69 4.69 0.86 12.23
C ALA A 69 5.16 1.17 10.80
N ARG A 70 4.56 2.18 10.15
CA ARG A 70 4.80 2.56 8.74
C ARG A 70 4.60 1.40 7.75
N VAL A 71 3.65 0.52 8.06
CA VAL A 71 3.17 -0.53 7.18
C VAL A 71 1.84 -0.10 6.57
N PHE A 72 1.70 -0.28 5.26
CA PHE A 72 0.54 0.15 4.50
C PHE A 72 0.05 -0.92 3.54
N ASN A 73 -1.19 -0.81 3.08
CA ASN A 73 -1.63 -1.43 1.83
C ASN A 73 -2.16 -0.36 0.86
N PRO A 74 -2.06 -0.56 -0.46
CA PRO A 74 -2.72 0.30 -1.44
C PRO A 74 -4.20 -0.09 -1.62
N SER A 75 -5.02 0.86 -2.06
CA SER A 75 -6.42 0.63 -2.44
C SER A 75 -6.53 -0.46 -3.51
N GLY A 76 -7.40 -1.45 -3.30
CA GLY A 76 -7.64 -2.54 -4.25
C GLY A 76 -6.63 -3.70 -4.21
N ALA A 77 -5.67 -3.68 -3.27
CA ALA A 77 -4.73 -4.77 -3.05
C ALA A 77 -4.41 -4.95 -1.56
N GLU A 78 -5.41 -5.41 -0.80
CA GLU A 78 -5.35 -5.63 0.65
C GLU A 78 -4.33 -6.65 1.12
N ALA A 79 -3.92 -7.58 0.25
CA ALA A 79 -2.89 -8.56 0.57
C ALA A 79 -1.47 -7.98 0.53
N VAL A 80 -1.30 -6.82 -0.10
CA VAL A 80 0.01 -6.16 -0.24
C VAL A 80 0.37 -5.45 1.06
N ARG A 81 1.63 -5.58 1.50
CA ARG A 81 2.22 -4.83 2.60
C ARG A 81 3.38 -4.01 2.09
N ILE A 82 3.28 -2.70 2.25
CA ILE A 82 4.30 -1.71 1.89
C ILE A 82 4.88 -1.19 3.20
N ARG A 83 6.14 -1.49 3.46
CA ARG A 83 6.84 -1.11 4.69
C ARG A 83 7.91 -0.06 4.38
N PHE A 84 7.87 1.06 5.08
CA PHE A 84 8.86 2.12 4.97
C PHE A 84 9.88 2.03 6.10
N GLU A 85 11.16 2.14 5.77
CA GLU A 85 12.27 2.09 6.71
C GLU A 85 13.16 3.32 6.58
N PRO A 86 13.75 3.82 7.68
CA PRO A 86 13.56 3.38 9.07
C PRO A 86 12.16 3.69 9.62
N ALA A 87 11.81 3.06 10.75
CA ALA A 87 10.50 3.21 11.41
C ALA A 87 10.26 4.61 12.01
N SER A 88 11.28 5.48 12.04
CA SER A 88 11.24 6.86 12.54
C SER A 88 12.13 7.77 11.69
N GLY A 89 11.80 9.06 11.59
CA GLY A 89 12.53 10.01 10.73
C GLY A 89 12.15 9.88 9.26
N SER A 90 12.99 10.36 8.33
CA SER A 90 12.73 10.20 6.90
C SER A 90 13.00 8.77 6.46
N ALA A 91 12.04 8.16 5.75
CA ALA A 91 12.20 6.84 5.18
C ALA A 91 13.18 6.89 4.00
N THR A 92 14.17 6.02 4.03
CA THR A 92 15.21 5.86 2.99
C THR A 92 15.00 4.62 2.14
N ALA A 93 14.14 3.69 2.58
CA ALA A 93 13.83 2.47 1.86
C ALA A 93 12.33 2.13 1.94
N VAL A 94 11.85 1.42 0.93
CA VAL A 94 10.50 0.86 0.88
C VAL A 94 10.58 -0.61 0.47
N THR A 95 9.90 -1.47 1.22
CA THR A 95 9.73 -2.88 0.88
C THR A 95 8.28 -3.10 0.48
N VAL A 96 8.03 -3.70 -0.69
CA VAL A 96 6.68 -4.13 -1.11
C VAL A 96 6.63 -5.64 -1.05
N MET A 97 5.72 -6.18 -0.24
CA MET A 97 5.44 -7.60 -0.10
C MET A 97 4.05 -7.86 -0.65
N ASP A 98 3.93 -8.64 -1.72
CA ASP A 98 2.65 -9.00 -2.33
C ASP A 98 2.32 -10.47 -2.06
N GLY A 99 1.65 -10.70 -0.94
CA GLY A 99 1.34 -12.03 -0.44
C GLY A 99 2.57 -12.87 -0.06
N PRO A 100 2.38 -14.00 0.66
CA PRO A 100 3.46 -14.91 1.03
C PRO A 100 3.49 -16.13 0.09
N LEU A 101 3.59 -15.96 -1.25
CA LEU A 101 3.42 -17.05 -2.23
C LEU A 101 3.91 -18.41 -1.70
N GLN A 102 2.98 -19.36 -1.55
CA GLN A 102 3.28 -20.75 -1.24
C GLN A 102 2.71 -21.66 -2.32
N VAL A 103 3.61 -22.40 -2.97
CA VAL A 103 3.29 -23.46 -3.94
C VAL A 103 3.46 -24.80 -3.24
N ARG A 104 2.39 -25.62 -3.24
CA ARG A 104 2.42 -27.00 -2.74
C ARG A 104 1.94 -27.94 -3.84
N SER A 105 2.70 -29.00 -4.08
CA SER A 105 2.35 -30.10 -4.99
C SER A 105 2.51 -31.45 -4.27
N SER A 106 1.78 -32.46 -4.72
CA SER A 106 1.91 -33.85 -4.27
C SER A 106 2.17 -34.77 -5.46
N ARG A 107 3.01 -35.80 -5.26
CA ARG A 107 3.36 -36.80 -6.28
C ARG A 107 2.13 -37.63 -6.66
N ALA A 108 1.87 -37.81 -7.96
CA ALA A 108 0.85 -38.74 -8.43
C ALA A 108 1.25 -40.18 -8.08
N LEU A 109 0.29 -40.95 -7.55
CA LEU A 109 0.44 -42.38 -7.25
C LEU A 109 0.67 -43.19 -8.52
#